data_AF-A0A1L3ZRN7-F1
#
_entry.id   AF-A0A1L3ZRN7-F1
#
_cell.length_a   1.000
_cell.length_b   1.000
_cell.length_c   1.000
_cell.angle_alpha   90.00
_cell.angle_beta   90.00
_cell.angle_gamma   90.00
#
_symmetry.space_group_name_H-M   'P 1'
#
loop_
_entity.id
_entity.type
_entity.pdbx_description
1 polymer ?
#
loop_
_entity_poly.entity_id
_entity_poly.type
_entity_poly.pdbx_seq_one_letter_code
_entity_poly.pdbx_strand_id
1 'polypeptide(L)'
;MWKDGCDMKGEWTPDAVQEGFIQAWESLRRMPDREKGWMRSGTSSLWRQVQREWGAYSQDAEDVRLTLGLRAVEVDQMEEALQWLELLRPEDRKLVGAVLPVLAKGYSRIPWGRIKARRGLEGKPDTLKKRYRRALDMIAAALNTGIDLTNSKSRQEIVQG
;
A
#
# COMPACT_ATOMS: atom_id res chain seq x y z
N MET A 1 3.20 -16.64 0.59
CA MET A 1 3.59 -16.46 -0.82
C MET A 1 2.32 -16.39 -1.67
N TRP A 2 2.04 -15.21 -2.22
CA TRP A 2 0.89 -14.92 -3.06
C TRP A 2 0.98 -15.71 -4.37
N LYS A 3 0.32 -16.87 -4.46
CA LYS A 3 0.40 -17.73 -5.66
C LYS A 3 -0.61 -17.38 -6.76
N ASP A 4 -1.59 -16.53 -6.46
CA ASP A 4 -2.75 -16.33 -7.34
C ASP A 4 -2.61 -15.12 -8.29
N GLY A 5 -1.52 -14.34 -8.18
CA GLY A 5 -1.28 -13.15 -8.99
C GLY A 5 -0.20 -13.29 -10.07
N CYS A 6 0.69 -14.27 -9.98
CA CYS A 6 1.72 -14.47 -11.00
C CYS A 6 1.11 -14.90 -12.34
N ASP A 7 1.68 -14.44 -13.46
CA ASP A 7 1.34 -15.00 -14.78
C ASP A 7 1.58 -16.53 -14.80
N MET A 8 1.09 -17.26 -15.81
CA MET A 8 1.28 -18.71 -15.96
C MET A 8 2.76 -19.15 -15.91
N LYS A 9 3.70 -18.21 -15.97
CA LYS A 9 5.15 -18.40 -15.86
C LYS A 9 5.74 -18.12 -14.46
N GLY A 10 4.95 -17.69 -13.48
CA GLY A 10 5.45 -17.32 -12.15
C GLY A 10 5.97 -15.88 -12.03
N GLU A 11 5.80 -15.05 -13.07
CA GLU A 11 6.31 -13.68 -13.10
C GLU A 11 5.30 -12.68 -12.49
N TRP A 12 5.82 -11.71 -11.74
CA TRP A 12 5.03 -10.59 -11.22
C TRP A 12 4.68 -9.64 -12.36
N THR A 13 3.38 -9.41 -12.54
CA THR A 13 2.86 -8.40 -13.46
C THR A 13 2.40 -7.16 -12.70
N PRO A 14 2.31 -5.99 -13.35
CA PRO A 14 1.81 -4.77 -12.71
C PRO A 14 0.37 -4.94 -12.18
N ASP A 15 -0.43 -5.77 -12.85
CA ASP A 15 -1.81 -6.05 -12.46
C ASP A 15 -1.85 -6.98 -11.23
N ALA A 16 -0.92 -7.93 -11.15
CA ALA A 16 -0.70 -8.75 -9.95
C ALA A 16 -0.30 -7.92 -8.72
N VAL A 17 0.62 -6.97 -8.93
CA VAL A 17 1.05 -6.04 -7.88
C VAL A 17 -0.13 -5.19 -7.41
N GLN A 18 -0.97 -4.72 -8.34
CA GLN A 18 -2.18 -3.98 -8.01
C GLN A 18 -3.15 -4.82 -7.17
N GLU A 19 -3.39 -6.08 -7.56
CA GLU A 19 -4.27 -6.98 -6.80
C GLU A 19 -3.72 -7.24 -5.39
N GLY A 20 -2.40 -7.43 -5.27
CA GLY A 20 -1.72 -7.54 -3.98
C GLY A 20 -1.97 -6.34 -3.08
N PHE A 21 -1.87 -5.12 -3.63
CA PHE A 21 -2.21 -3.92 -2.88
C PHE A 21 -3.69 -3.80 -2.52
N ILE A 22 -4.61 -4.25 -3.37
CA ILE A 22 -6.05 -4.23 -3.08
C ILE A 22 -6.38 -5.18 -1.93
N GLN A 23 -5.82 -6.38 -1.91
CA GLN A 23 -6.04 -7.33 -0.83
C GLN A 23 -5.35 -6.89 0.48
N ALA A 24 -4.17 -6.27 0.40
CA ALA A 24 -3.54 -5.62 1.56
C ALA A 24 -4.41 -4.48 2.12
N TRP A 25 -5.01 -3.68 1.23
CA TRP A 25 -5.93 -2.61 1.60
C TRP A 25 -7.19 -3.11 2.30
N GLU A 26 -7.82 -4.16 1.79
CA GLU A 26 -9.00 -4.77 2.44
C GLU A 26 -8.67 -5.32 3.82
N SER A 27 -7.44 -5.81 4.02
CA SER A 27 -6.95 -6.24 5.33
C SER A 27 -6.78 -5.06 6.28
N LEU A 28 -6.13 -3.98 5.84
CA LEU A 28 -5.96 -2.74 6.60
C LEU A 28 -7.29 -2.10 7.02
N ARG A 29 -8.28 -2.09 6.12
CA ARG A 29 -9.61 -1.51 6.40
C ARG A 29 -10.34 -2.19 7.57
N ARG A 30 -10.01 -3.46 7.84
CA ARG A 30 -10.57 -4.25 8.95
C ARG A 30 -9.83 -4.04 10.27
N MET A 31 -8.65 -3.41 10.24
CA MET A 31 -7.88 -3.06 11.43
C MET A 31 -8.45 -1.80 12.12
N PRO A 32 -8.31 -1.68 13.45
CA PRO A 32 -8.81 -0.52 14.19
C PRO A 32 -8.16 0.82 13.78
N ASP A 33 -6.91 0.81 13.30
CA ASP A 33 -6.20 1.99 12.76
C ASP A 33 -6.77 2.46 11.40
N ARG A 34 -7.31 1.51 10.61
CA ARG A 34 -7.83 1.62 9.24
C ARG A 34 -6.84 2.14 8.19
N GLU A 35 -6.25 3.33 8.40
CA GLU A 35 -5.46 4.06 7.40
C GLU A 35 -4.52 5.14 7.97
N LYS A 36 -4.37 5.29 9.30
CA LYS A 36 -3.59 6.41 9.87
C LYS A 36 -2.09 6.14 9.88
N GLY A 37 -1.67 4.88 10.09
CA GLY A 37 -0.25 4.52 10.15
C GLY A 37 0.51 4.71 8.84
N TRP A 38 -0.01 4.14 7.75
CA TRP A 38 0.65 4.11 6.43
C TRP A 38 0.72 5.46 5.68
N MET A 39 -0.19 6.41 5.93
CA MET A 39 -0.15 7.74 5.28
C MET A 39 0.82 8.71 5.95
N ARG A 40 1.12 8.49 7.24
CA ARG A 40 1.95 9.39 8.06
C ARG A 40 3.39 8.90 8.19
N SER A 41 3.58 7.58 8.19
CA SER A 41 4.90 6.97 8.35
C SER A 41 5.27 6.19 7.09
N GLY A 42 6.41 6.53 6.48
CA GLY A 42 7.04 5.72 5.42
C GLY A 42 7.65 4.42 5.95
N THR A 43 7.00 3.81 6.95
CA THR A 43 7.47 2.68 7.73
C THR A 43 6.34 1.67 7.79
N SER A 44 6.67 0.42 7.47
CA SER A 44 5.88 -0.78 7.71
C SER A 44 5.11 -0.73 9.04
N SER A 45 3.94 -1.37 9.06
CA SER A 45 2.94 -1.51 10.14
C SER A 45 3.42 -1.08 11.55
N LEU A 46 2.60 -0.27 12.21
CA LEU A 46 2.81 0.42 13.49
C LEU A 46 3.24 -0.42 14.72
N TRP A 47 3.49 -1.73 14.60
CA TRP A 47 3.92 -2.56 15.74
C TRP A 47 5.34 -2.29 16.24
N ARG A 48 6.17 -1.53 15.50
CA ARG A 48 7.52 -1.11 15.96
C ARG A 48 7.65 0.35 16.38
N GLN A 49 6.59 1.15 16.29
CA GLN A 49 6.62 2.57 16.68
C GLN A 49 5.46 2.86 17.63
N VAL A 50 5.64 2.52 18.91
CA VAL A 50 4.81 3.03 20.00
C VAL A 50 5.00 4.54 20.05
N GLN A 51 4.08 5.29 19.43
CA GLN A 51 3.93 6.71 19.66
C GLN A 51 2.93 6.89 20.80
N ARG A 52 3.39 7.48 21.90
CA ARG A 52 2.53 7.93 23.00
C ARG A 52 1.72 9.13 22.50
N GLU A 53 0.45 8.93 22.15
CA GLU A 53 -0.49 10.04 21.97
C GLU A 53 -1.13 10.40 23.32
N TRP A 54 -1.09 11.68 23.66
CA TRP A 54 -1.80 12.25 24.80
C TRP A 54 -3.31 12.29 24.48
N GLY A 55 -4.11 11.56 25.25
CA GLY A 55 -5.57 11.47 25.05
C GLY A 55 -6.16 10.06 25.11
N ALA A 56 -5.33 9.02 25.33
CA ALA A 56 -5.75 7.60 25.36
C ALA A 56 -6.74 7.20 26.49
N TYR A 57 -7.26 8.16 27.25
CA TYR A 57 -8.32 7.96 28.25
C TYR A 57 -9.48 8.95 28.00
N SER A 58 -10.02 8.99 26.78
CA SER A 58 -11.36 9.56 26.59
C SER A 58 -12.41 8.48 26.82
N GLN A 59 -13.33 8.78 27.72
CA GLN A 59 -14.40 7.94 28.26
C GLN A 59 -15.57 7.73 27.27
N ASP A 60 -15.27 7.76 25.97
CA ASP A 60 -16.21 7.60 24.86
C ASP A 60 -15.76 6.38 24.04
N ALA A 61 -15.95 5.20 24.61
CA ALA A 61 -15.82 3.94 23.88
C ALA A 61 -17.01 3.79 22.91
N GLU A 62 -17.03 4.61 21.86
CA GLU A 62 -17.93 4.38 20.73
C GLU A 62 -17.62 3.01 20.12
N ASP A 63 -18.59 2.10 20.21
CA ASP A 63 -18.74 0.86 19.44
C ASP A 63 -17.48 0.41 18.70
N VAL A 64 -16.55 -0.20 19.44
CA VAL A 64 -15.49 -1.01 18.83
C VAL A 64 -16.19 -2.21 18.21
N ARG A 65 -16.65 -2.05 16.97
CA ARG A 65 -17.16 -3.15 16.15
C ARG A 65 -16.02 -4.15 16.02
N LEU A 66 -16.10 -5.23 16.79
CA LEU A 66 -15.19 -6.37 16.72
C LEU A 66 -15.39 -7.00 15.33
N THR A 67 -14.61 -6.55 14.36
CA THR A 67 -14.42 -7.24 13.11
C THR A 67 -13.66 -8.54 13.40
N LEU A 68 -14.02 -9.62 12.71
CA LEU A 68 -13.26 -10.87 12.78
C LEU A 68 -11.77 -10.56 12.56
N GLY A 69 -10.94 -11.00 13.50
CA GLY A 69 -9.50 -10.77 13.45
C GLY A 69 -8.90 -11.34 12.17
N LEU A 70 -7.91 -10.63 11.61
CA LEU A 70 -7.16 -11.14 10.46
C LEU A 70 -6.41 -12.43 10.85
N ARG A 71 -6.37 -13.38 9.93
CA ARG A 71 -5.53 -14.58 10.07
C ARG A 71 -4.06 -14.17 9.93
N ALA A 72 -3.16 -14.92 10.56
CA ALA A 72 -1.72 -14.67 10.49
C ALA A 72 -1.22 -14.55 9.03
N VAL A 73 -1.68 -15.44 8.14
CA VAL A 73 -1.35 -15.39 6.71
C VAL A 73 -1.81 -14.10 6.01
N GLU A 74 -2.94 -13.52 6.41
CA GLU A 74 -3.46 -12.27 5.83
C GLU A 74 -2.62 -11.08 6.31
N VAL A 75 -2.12 -11.14 7.54
CA VAL A 75 -1.18 -10.15 8.09
C VAL A 75 0.16 -10.22 7.36
N ASP A 76 0.75 -11.41 7.21
CA ASP A 76 2.02 -11.60 6.51
C ASP A 76 1.94 -11.09 5.07
N GLN A 77 0.85 -11.44 4.37
CA GLN A 77 0.56 -11.00 3.02
C GLN A 77 0.43 -9.48 2.91
N MET A 78 -0.31 -8.87 3.84
CA MET A 78 -0.46 -7.41 3.92
C MET A 78 0.89 -6.73 4.19
N GLU A 79 1.69 -7.24 5.12
CA GLU A 79 3.01 -6.69 5.42
C GLU A 79 3.98 -6.81 4.23
N GLU A 80 3.97 -7.95 3.54
CA GLU A 80 4.73 -8.16 2.31
C GLU A 80 4.37 -7.12 1.25
N ALA A 81 3.08 -6.91 0.98
CA ALA A 81 2.62 -5.92 0.02
C ALA A 81 2.99 -4.49 0.46
N LEU A 82 2.92 -4.17 1.76
CA LEU A 82 3.30 -2.86 2.28
C LEU A 82 4.79 -2.56 2.10
N GLN A 83 5.66 -3.57 2.15
CA GLN A 83 7.09 -3.38 1.89
C GLN A 83 7.36 -2.97 0.45
N TRP A 84 6.52 -3.35 -0.52
CA TRP A 84 6.68 -2.94 -1.92
C TRP A 84 6.57 -1.43 -2.10
N LEU A 85 5.84 -0.72 -1.24
CA LEU A 85 5.78 0.75 -1.27
C LEU A 85 7.13 1.40 -0.99
N GLU A 86 8.03 0.73 -0.26
CA GLU A 86 9.35 1.28 0.05
C GLU A 86 10.21 1.47 -1.21
N LEU A 87 9.97 0.66 -2.25
CA LEU A 87 10.62 0.80 -3.56
C LEU A 87 10.22 2.09 -4.29
N LEU A 88 9.08 2.67 -3.94
CA LEU A 88 8.57 3.88 -4.60
C LEU A 88 9.12 5.14 -3.95
N ARG A 89 9.20 6.22 -4.73
CA ARG A 89 9.44 7.57 -4.20
C ARG A 89 8.24 8.03 -3.37
N PRO A 90 8.42 8.92 -2.37
CA PRO A 90 7.35 9.37 -1.47
C PRO A 90 6.09 9.89 -2.20
N GLU A 91 6.26 10.62 -3.30
CA GLU A 91 5.15 11.15 -4.10
C GLU A 91 4.34 10.04 -4.78
N ASP A 92 5.03 9.01 -5.28
CA ASP A 92 4.40 7.87 -5.95
C ASP A 92 3.72 6.96 -4.93
N ARG A 93 4.24 6.85 -3.70
CA ARG A 93 3.54 6.19 -2.57
C ARG A 93 2.21 6.88 -2.25
N LYS A 94 2.21 8.21 -2.16
CA LYS A 94 0.99 9.00 -1.91
C LYS A 94 -0.03 8.80 -3.05
N LEU A 95 0.44 8.72 -4.28
CA LEU A 95 -0.41 8.44 -5.45
C LEU A 95 -1.05 7.05 -5.37
N VAL A 96 -0.27 6.00 -5.10
CA VAL A 96 -0.78 4.62 -4.96
C VAL A 96 -1.80 4.56 -3.82
N GLY A 97 -1.45 5.07 -2.63
CA GLY A 97 -2.36 5.11 -1.49
C GLY A 97 -3.65 5.90 -1.73
N ALA A 98 -3.63 6.89 -2.63
CA ALA A 98 -4.84 7.63 -3.03
C ALA A 98 -5.76 6.85 -3.97
N VAL A 99 -5.21 5.90 -4.74
CA VAL A 99 -5.92 5.09 -5.74
C VAL A 99 -6.52 3.82 -5.15
N LEU A 100 -5.84 3.15 -4.21
CA LEU A 100 -6.28 1.89 -3.61
C LEU A 100 -7.71 1.92 -3.01
N PRO A 101 -8.13 2.95 -2.25
CA PRO A 101 -9.49 3.01 -1.73
C PRO A 101 -10.57 3.05 -2.82
N VAL A 102 -10.21 3.49 -4.02
CA VAL A 102 -11.13 3.54 -5.17
C VAL A 102 -11.18 2.19 -5.85
N LEU A 103 -10.03 1.54 -6.04
CA LEU A 103 -9.98 0.20 -6.65
C LEU A 103 -10.64 -0.87 -5.75
N ALA A 104 -10.39 -0.83 -4.45
CA ALA A 104 -11.01 -1.76 -3.50
C ALA A 104 -12.54 -1.63 -3.40
N LYS A 105 -13.09 -0.48 -3.80
CA LYS A 105 -14.55 -0.29 -3.95
C LYS A 105 -15.12 -0.91 -5.24
N GLY A 106 -14.30 -1.53 -6.08
CA GLY A 106 -14.72 -2.19 -7.32
C GLY A 106 -14.91 -1.24 -8.50
N TYR A 107 -14.34 -0.03 -8.49
CA TYR A 107 -14.43 0.87 -9.63
C TYR A 107 -13.59 0.35 -10.80
N SER A 108 -14.23 0.12 -11.95
CA SER A 108 -13.56 -0.30 -13.19
C SER A 108 -12.67 0.78 -13.81
N ARG A 109 -12.86 2.05 -13.43
CA ARG A 109 -12.07 3.20 -13.89
C ARG A 109 -11.73 4.13 -12.74
N ILE A 110 -10.46 4.51 -12.66
CA ILE A 110 -9.96 5.44 -11.65
C ILE A 110 -10.36 6.88 -12.05
N PRO A 111 -11.15 7.60 -11.22
CA PRO A 111 -11.55 8.97 -11.48
C PRO A 111 -10.43 9.95 -11.09
N TRP A 112 -9.35 9.97 -11.88
CA TRP A 112 -8.12 10.72 -11.63
C TRP A 112 -8.33 12.19 -11.23
N GLY A 113 -9.26 12.90 -11.90
CA GLY A 113 -9.56 14.30 -11.59
C GLY A 113 -10.12 14.48 -10.16
N ARG A 114 -11.02 13.58 -9.73
CA ARG A 114 -11.60 13.61 -8.38
C ARG A 114 -10.57 13.26 -7.31
N ILE A 115 -9.74 12.26 -7.58
CA ILE A 115 -8.65 11.86 -6.65
C ILE A 115 -7.67 13.01 -6.48
N LYS A 116 -7.27 13.64 -7.58
CA LYS A 116 -6.39 14.81 -7.57
C LYS A 116 -6.93 15.92 -6.67
N ALA A 117 -8.18 16.33 -6.89
CA ALA A 117 -8.80 17.42 -6.14
C ALA A 117 -8.92 17.09 -4.64
N ARG A 118 -9.28 15.85 -4.30
CA ARG A 118 -9.50 15.44 -2.90
C ARG A 118 -8.21 15.23 -2.11
N ARG A 119 -7.12 14.82 -2.77
CA ARG A 119 -5.86 14.42 -2.11
C ARG A 119 -4.71 15.42 -2.33
N GLY A 120 -4.97 16.52 -3.03
CA GLY A 120 -3.97 17.55 -3.31
C GLY A 120 -2.77 16.99 -4.06
N LEU A 121 -3.03 16.25 -5.15
CA LEU A 121 -1.97 15.70 -6.00
C LEU A 121 -1.63 16.69 -7.13
N GLU A 122 -0.36 16.74 -7.51
CA GLU A 122 0.14 17.61 -8.57
C GLU A 122 0.09 16.94 -9.96
N GLY A 123 0.00 17.76 -11.01
CA GLY A 123 0.01 17.28 -12.41
C GLY A 123 -1.36 17.08 -13.05
N LYS A 124 -1.36 16.68 -14.33
CA LYS A 124 -2.58 16.40 -15.11
C LYS A 124 -3.09 14.97 -14.83
N PRO A 125 -4.39 14.68 -14.96
CA PRO A 125 -4.94 13.33 -14.81
C PRO A 125 -4.19 12.25 -15.60
N ASP A 126 -3.82 12.54 -16.86
CA ASP A 126 -3.05 11.61 -17.70
C ASP A 126 -1.63 11.36 -17.16
N THR A 127 -0.98 12.39 -16.60
CA THR A 127 0.31 12.27 -15.93
C THR A 127 0.21 11.36 -14.70
N LEU A 128 -0.84 11.54 -13.88
CA LEU A 128 -1.08 10.68 -12.71
C LEU A 128 -1.29 9.22 -13.13
N LYS A 129 -2.08 8.98 -14.19
CA LYS A 129 -2.27 7.64 -14.73
C LYS A 129 -0.95 6.98 -15.13
N LYS A 130 -0.10 7.71 -15.87
CA LYS A 130 1.22 7.22 -16.30
C LYS A 130 2.17 6.98 -15.12
N ARG A 131 2.19 7.89 -14.14
CA ARG A 131 3.00 7.73 -12.92
C ARG A 131 2.58 6.51 -12.13
N TYR A 132 1.28 6.32 -11.95
CA TYR A 132 0.74 5.15 -11.27
C TYR A 132 1.13 3.85 -12.00
N ARG A 133 0.98 3.79 -13.33
CA ARG A 133 1.38 2.60 -14.10
C ARG A 133 2.87 2.32 -13.96
N ARG A 134 3.72 3.34 -14.10
CA ARG A 134 5.18 3.21 -13.93
C ARG A 134 5.57 2.72 -12.53
N ALA A 135 4.86 3.16 -11.49
CA ALA A 135 5.11 2.70 -10.13
C ALA A 135 4.86 1.18 -10.00
N LEU A 136 3.75 0.69 -10.57
CA LEU A 136 3.45 -0.74 -10.59
C LEU A 136 4.45 -1.53 -11.44
N ASP A 137 4.82 -1.02 -12.62
CA ASP A 137 5.82 -1.64 -13.49
C ASP A 137 7.19 -1.76 -12.79
N MET A 138 7.59 -0.74 -12.03
CA MET A 138 8.86 -0.72 -11.28
C MET A 138 8.86 -1.74 -10.14
N ILE A 139 7.76 -1.86 -9.40
CA ILE A 139 7.63 -2.88 -8.36
C ILE A 139 7.65 -4.27 -8.98
N ALA A 140 6.90 -4.50 -10.05
CA ALA A 140 6.86 -5.79 -10.74
C ALA A 140 8.26 -6.21 -11.22
N ALA A 141 9.00 -5.28 -11.83
CA ALA A 141 10.39 -5.52 -12.24
C ALA A 141 11.29 -5.86 -11.03
N ALA A 142 11.19 -5.09 -9.95
CA ALA A 142 11.97 -5.32 -8.73
C ALA A 142 11.72 -6.71 -8.11
N LEU A 143 10.45 -7.12 -8.05
CA LEU A 143 10.07 -8.45 -7.54
C LEU A 143 10.60 -9.57 -8.44
N ASN A 144 10.54 -9.39 -9.77
CA ASN A 144 11.07 -10.36 -10.73
C ASN A 144 12.60 -10.48 -10.67
N THR A 145 13.32 -9.42 -10.27
CA THR A 145 14.77 -9.49 -10.04
C THR A 145 15.17 -10.19 -8.74
N GLY A 146 14.20 -10.60 -7.91
CA GLY A 146 14.47 -11.30 -6.65
C GLY A 146 15.03 -10.37 -5.56
N ILE A 147 14.69 -9.07 -5.60
CA ILE A 147 15.09 -8.13 -4.56
C ILE A 147 14.56 -8.60 -3.21
N ASP A 148 15.48 -8.88 -2.29
CA ASP A 148 15.17 -9.16 -0.90
C ASP A 148 14.88 -7.86 -0.16
N LEU A 149 13.59 -7.54 -0.02
CA LEU A 149 13.09 -6.35 0.67
C LEU A 149 13.29 -6.40 2.19
N THR A 150 13.70 -7.55 2.74
CA THR A 150 13.98 -7.72 4.17
C THR A 150 15.38 -7.23 4.56
N ASN A 151 16.28 -7.04 3.59
CA ASN A 151 17.65 -6.61 3.83
C ASN A 151 17.82 -5.09 3.72
N SER A 152 18.06 -4.43 4.86
CA SER A 152 18.15 -2.96 4.97
C SER A 152 19.25 -2.30 4.12
N LYS A 153 20.29 -3.03 3.70
CA LYS A 153 21.37 -2.49 2.85
C LYS A 153 20.92 -2.20 1.42
N SER A 154 20.07 -3.05 0.83
CA SER A 154 19.55 -2.88 -0.53
C SER A 154 18.60 -1.68 -0.67
N ARG A 155 18.00 -1.24 0.44
CA ARG A 155 17.03 -0.12 0.48
C ARG A 155 17.67 1.25 0.19
N GLN A 156 18.97 1.43 0.44
CA GLN A 156 19.63 2.73 0.25
C GLN A 156 20.17 2.94 -1.17
N GLU A 157 20.44 1.86 -1.92
CA GLU A 157 21.01 1.96 -3.27
C GLU A 157 19.96 2.35 -4.34
N ILE A 158 18.69 2.01 -4.14
CA ILE A 158 17.60 2.28 -5.10
C ILE A 158 17.19 3.77 -5.12
N VAL A 159 17.45 4.52 -4.05
CA VAL A 159 17.04 5.93 -3.93
C VAL A 159 18.05 6.90 -4.56
N GLN A 160 19.26 6.44 -4.90
CA GLN A 160 20.36 7.28 -5.42
C GLN A 160 20.70 7.09 -6.91
N GLY A 161 20.00 6.21 -7.64
CA GLY A 161 20.13 6.01 -9.09
C GLY A 161 19.03 6.69 -9.88
#